data_AF-A0A9P8FG66-F1
#
_entry.id   AF-A0A9P8FG66-F1
#
_cell.length_a   1.000
_cell.length_b   1.000
_cell.length_c   1.000
_cell.angle_alpha   90.00
_cell.angle_beta   90.00
_cell.angle_gamma   90.00
#
_symmetry.space_group_name_H-M   'P 1'
#
loop_
_entity.id
_entity.type
_entity.pdbx_description
1 polymer ?
#
loop_
_entity_poly.entity_id
_entity_poly.type
_entity_poly.pdbx_seq_one_letter_code
_entity_poly.pdbx_strand_id
1 'polypeptide(L)' 'MPKNKGKGGKNRRRGKNENDNEKRELTFKEEGQEYAQVVKMLGNGRLEAQCFDGEKRLGHIRGKLRKKVW' A
#
# COMPACT_ATOMS: atom_id res chain seq x y z
N MET A 1 19.17 2.36 -26.25
CA MET A 1 18.98 3.26 -25.10
C MET A 1 17.90 2.70 -24.19
N PRO A 2 18.16 2.44 -22.90
CA PRO A 2 17.13 1.98 -21.97
C PRO A 2 16.13 3.11 -21.75
N LYS A 3 14.89 2.94 -22.22
CA LYS A 3 13.80 3.89 -21.88
C LYS A 3 13.56 3.80 -20.38
N ASN A 4 13.55 4.95 -19.71
CA ASN A 4 13.20 5.07 -18.30
C ASN A 4 11.78 4.52 -18.06
N LYS A 5 11.65 3.23 -17.71
CA LYS A 5 10.37 2.54 -17.36
C LYS A 5 9.93 2.86 -15.93
N GLY A 6 10.18 4.08 -15.46
CA GLY A 6 9.68 4.55 -14.17
C GLY A 6 8.23 5.02 -14.28
N LYS A 7 7.57 5.23 -13.13
CA LYS A 7 6.30 5.99 -13.02
C LYS A 7 6.54 7.47 -13.38
N GLY A 8 6.88 7.76 -14.63
CA GLY A 8 7.17 9.09 -15.17
C GLY A 8 6.21 9.49 -16.28
N GLY A 9 6.23 10.77 -16.67
CA GLY A 9 5.44 11.28 -17.79
C GLY A 9 4.23 12.13 -17.38
N LYS A 10 3.39 12.47 -18.37
CA LYS A 10 2.25 13.41 -18.26
C LYS A 10 1.29 13.05 -17.12
N ASN A 11 1.10 11.76 -16.86
CA ASN A 11 0.22 11.28 -15.78
C ASN A 11 0.84 11.46 -14.38
N ARG A 12 2.17 11.43 -14.24
CA ARG A 12 2.84 11.75 -12.96
C ARG A 12 2.69 13.23 -12.62
N ARG A 13 2.80 14.12 -13.62
CA ARG A 13 2.68 15.58 -13.45
C ARG A 13 1.28 16.04 -13.00
N ARG A 14 0.25 15.20 -13.17
CA ARG A 14 -1.13 15.48 -12.73
C ARG A 14 -1.43 15.07 -11.30
N GLY A 15 -0.54 14.30 -10.65
CA GLY A 15 -0.70 13.88 -9.27
C GLY A 15 -0.36 15.00 -8.28
N LYS A 16 -0.97 14.98 -7.09
CA LYS A 16 -0.51 15.81 -5.97
C LYS A 16 0.92 15.39 -5.60
N ASN A 17 1.82 16.37 -5.47
CA ASN A 17 3.20 16.13 -5.07
C ASN A 17 3.25 15.90 -3.55
N GLU A 18 2.78 14.73 -3.11
CA GLU A 18 2.92 14.30 -1.72
C GLU A 18 4.38 13.85 -1.53
N ASN A 19 5.17 14.66 -0.81
CA ASN A 19 6.56 14.37 -0.52
C ASN A 19 6.62 13.26 0.56
N ASP A 20 6.60 12.00 0.14
CA ASP A 20 6.66 10.82 1.04
C ASP A 20 8.00 10.66 1.76
N ASN A 21 9.01 11.50 1.48
CA ASN A 21 10.36 11.43 2.04
C ASN A 21 10.56 12.20 3.36
N GLU A 22 9.52 12.85 3.89
CA GLU A 22 9.61 13.41 5.25
C GLU A 22 9.61 12.29 6.29
N LYS A 23 10.43 12.44 7.34
CA LYS A 23 10.50 11.48 8.46
C LYS A 23 9.12 11.40 9.12
N ARG A 24 8.38 10.32 8.86
CA ARG A 24 7.10 10.04 9.51
C ARG A 24 7.32 9.21 10.76
N GLU A 25 6.53 9.51 11.78
CA GLU A 25 6.47 8.68 12.98
C GLU A 25 5.84 7.32 12.65
N LEU A 26 6.32 6.28 13.33
CA LEU A 26 5.77 4.94 13.19
C LEU A 26 4.37 4.91 13.82
N THR A 27 3.36 4.55 13.03
CA THR A 27 2.01 4.32 13.54
C THR A 27 1.90 2.92 14.14
N PHE A 28 1.48 2.83 15.40
CA PHE A 28 1.21 1.57 16.07
C PHE A 28 -0.24 1.12 15.84
N LYS A 29 -0.51 -0.19 16.00
CA LYS A 29 -1.88 -0.70 15.94
C LYS A 29 -2.71 -0.12 17.08
N GLU A 30 -3.97 0.16 16.78
CA GLU A 30 -4.98 0.60 17.76
C GLU A 30 -5.91 -0.57 18.12
N GLU A 31 -6.81 -0.35 19.07
CA GLU A 31 -7.86 -1.31 19.41
C GLU A 31 -8.71 -1.65 18.17
N GLY A 32 -8.95 -2.95 17.96
CA GLY A 32 -9.67 -3.45 16.77
C GLY A 32 -8.83 -3.53 15.50
N GLN A 33 -7.51 -3.25 15.57
CA GLN A 33 -6.58 -3.44 14.46
C GLN A 33 -5.55 -4.53 14.81
N GLU A 34 -5.06 -5.21 13.77
CA GLU A 34 -3.98 -6.19 13.93
C GLU A 34 -2.98 -6.08 12.78
N TYR A 35 -1.72 -6.32 13.09
CA TYR A 35 -0.67 -6.43 12.09
C TYR A 35 -0.86 -7.70 11.25
N ALA A 36 -0.45 -7.66 9.99
CA ALA A 36 -0.56 -8.80 9.11
C ALA A 36 0.57 -8.80 8.07
N GLN A 37 0.94 -10.00 7.62
CA GLN A 37 1.80 -10.20 6.47
C GLN A 37 0.95 -10.52 5.24
N VAL A 38 1.24 -9.86 4.12
CA VAL A 38 0.59 -10.17 2.84
C VAL A 38 1.12 -11.51 2.33
N VAL A 39 0.23 -12.46 2.09
CA VAL A 39 0.57 -13.80 1.57
C VAL A 39 0.44 -13.83 0.05
N LYS A 40 -0.67 -13.31 -0.47
CA LYS A 40 -0.98 -13.36 -1.90
C LYS A 40 -1.83 -12.19 -2.35
N MET A 41 -1.56 -11.69 -3.55
CA MET A 41 -2.42 -10.70 -4.22
C MET A 41 -3.56 -11.40 -4.96
N LEU A 42 -4.79 -10.92 -4.75
CA LEU A 42 -6.00 -11.49 -5.37
C LEU A 42 -6.56 -10.62 -6.50
N GLY A 43 -5.97 -9.44 -6.73
CA GLY A 43 -6.46 -8.48 -7.71
C GLY A 43 -7.66 -7.67 -7.21
N ASN A 44 -8.17 -6.77 -8.04
CA ASN A 44 -9.30 -5.89 -7.71
C ASN A 44 -9.20 -5.20 -6.32
N GLY A 45 -8.00 -4.77 -5.94
CA GLY A 45 -7.74 -4.12 -4.64
C GLY A 45 -7.87 -5.04 -3.42
N ARG A 46 -7.82 -6.36 -3.60
CA ARG A 46 -7.89 -7.36 -2.53
C ARG A 46 -6.62 -8.20 -2.44
N LEU A 47 -6.34 -8.67 -1.23
CA LEU A 47 -5.21 -9.54 -0.91
C LEU A 47 -5.60 -10.53 0.19
N GLU A 48 -4.84 -11.61 0.29
CA GLU A 48 -4.88 -12.52 1.43
C GLU A 48 -3.81 -12.09 2.44
N ALA A 49 -4.20 -11.89 3.69
CA ALA A 49 -3.31 -11.47 4.77
C ALA A 49 -3.30 -12.53 5.88
N GLN A 50 -2.11 -12.94 6.31
CA GLN A 50 -1.91 -13.71 7.53
C GLN A 50 -1.76 -12.72 8.68
N CYS A 51 -2.77 -12.63 9.53
CA CYS A 51 -2.74 -11.79 10.72
C CYS A 51 -1.91 -12.45 11.82
N PHE A 52 -1.26 -11.64 12.67
CA PHE A 52 -0.41 -12.14 13.76
C PHE A 52 -1.19 -12.66 14.97
N ASP A 53 -2.52 -12.63 14.92
CA ASP A 53 -3.41 -13.36 15.81
C ASP A 53 -3.65 -14.82 15.36
N GLY A 54 -3.01 -15.25 14.25
CA GLY A 54 -3.08 -16.61 13.73
C GLY A 54 -4.11 -16.82 12.62
N GLU A 55 -5.02 -15.87 12.41
CA GLU A 55 -6.07 -16.00 11.39
C GLU A 55 -5.64 -15.51 10.01
N LYS A 56 -6.13 -16.18 8.97
CA LYS A 56 -6.03 -15.69 7.59
C LYS A 56 -7.29 -14.92 7.23
N ARG A 57 -7.12 -13.70 6.73
CA ARG A 57 -8.24 -12.82 6.38
C ARG A 57 -8.09 -12.23 4.98
N LEU A 58 -9.25 -11.96 4.37
CA LEU A 58 -9.33 -11.23 3.11
C LEU A 58 -9.19 -9.72 3.38
N GLY A 59 -8.08 -9.13 2.99
CA GLY A 59 -7.82 -7.70 3.11
C GLY A 59 -8.34 -6.92 1.90
N HIS A 60 -9.04 -5.82 2.13
CA HIS A 60 -9.38 -4.83 1.11
C HIS A 60 -8.50 -3.59 1.25
N ILE A 61 -7.76 -3.23 0.20
CA ILE A 61 -6.82 -2.11 0.22
C ILE A 61 -7.61 -0.79 0.32
N ARG A 62 -7.35 -0.04 1.40
CA ARG A 62 -7.96 1.27 1.63
C ARG A 62 -7.68 2.20 0.45
N GLY A 63 -8.72 2.90 -0.04
CA GLY A 63 -8.60 3.78 -1.20
C GLY A 63 -7.52 4.87 -1.08
N LYS A 64 -7.24 5.35 0.14
CA LYS A 64 -6.16 6.32 0.40
C LYS A 64 -4.76 5.77 0.10
N LEU A 65 -4.56 4.45 0.22
CA LEU A 65 -3.29 3.78 -0.07
C LEU A 65 -3.18 3.38 -1.55
N ARG A 66 -4.32 3.16 -2.22
CA ARG A 66 -4.38 2.65 -3.59
C ARG A 66 -3.63 3.57 -4.57
N LYS A 67 -2.65 3.00 -5.29
CA LYS A 67 -1.75 3.67 -6.25
C LYS A 67 -0.83 4.74 -5.64
N LYS A 68 -0.88 4.96 -4.32
CA LYS A 68 0.02 5.86 -3.58
C LYS A 68 1.13 5.07 -2.91
N VAL A 69 0.76 4.06 -2.13
CA VAL A 69 1.66 3.08 -1.50
C VAL A 69 1.64 1.81 -2.34
N TRP A 70 2.81 1.19 -2.54
CA TRP A 70 3.01 0.06 -3.45
C TRP A 70 3.65 -1.10 -2.72
#